data_AF-A0A292ZL31-F1
#
_entry.id   AF-A0A292ZL31-F1
#
_cell.length_a   1.000
_cell.length_b   1.000
_cell.length_c   1.000
_cell.angle_alpha   90.00
_cell.angle_beta   90.00
_cell.angle_gamma   90.00
#
_symmetry.space_group_name_H-M   'P 1'
#
loop_
_entity.id
_entity.type
_entity.pdbx_description
1 polymer ?
#
loop_
_entity_poly.entity_id
_entity_poly.type
_entity_poly.pdbx_seq_one_letter_code
_entity_poly.pdbx_strand_id
1 'polypeptide(L)' 'MPRLPEVHILAPDGRALGLVGTGQSVANCALDAAGRRLFLTSSDMLAVVPVRPA' A
#
# COMPACT_ATOMS: atom_id res chain seq x y z
N MET A 1 -9.95 13.34 13.78
CA MET A 1 -8.59 13.38 13.21
C MET A 1 -8.66 12.87 11.79
N PRO A 2 -8.14 13.58 10.77
CA PRO A 2 -8.17 13.08 9.41
C PRO A 2 -7.35 11.79 9.34
N ARG A 3 -7.86 10.77 8.64
CA ARG A 3 -7.05 9.59 8.32
C ARG A 3 -5.86 10.06 7.49
N LEU A 4 -4.64 9.73 7.94
CA LEU A 4 -3.42 10.02 7.20
C LEU A 4 -3.46 9.26 5.86
N PRO A 5 -2.78 9.72 4.79
CA PRO A 5 -2.80 9.08 3.48
C PRO A 5 -2.34 7.62 3.52
N GLU A 6 -3.16 6.73 2.99
CA GLU A 6 -2.99 5.27 3.02
C GLU A 6 -2.96 4.72 1.58
N VAL A 7 -2.57 3.45 1.40
CA VAL A 7 -2.68 2.79 0.08
C VAL A 7 -4.01 2.06 -0.01
N HIS A 8 -4.88 2.55 -0.90
CA HIS A 8 -6.15 1.91 -1.23
C HIS A 8 -5.94 0.78 -2.25
N ILE A 9 -6.50 -0.38 -1.96
CA ILE A 9 -6.50 -1.51 -2.90
C ILE A 9 -7.84 -1.50 -3.63
N LEU A 10 -7.79 -1.38 -4.96
CA LEU A 10 -8.99 -1.30 -5.81
C LEU A 10 -9.07 -2.53 -6.71
N ALA A 11 -10.29 -2.98 -6.99
CA ALA A 11 -10.57 -3.87 -8.10
C ALA A 11 -10.45 -3.11 -9.44
N PRO A 12 -10.32 -3.81 -10.58
CA PRO A 12 -10.22 -3.16 -11.89
C PRO A 12 -11.42 -2.28 -12.26
N ASP A 13 -12.59 -2.52 -11.67
CA ASP A 13 -13.81 -1.72 -11.81
C ASP A 13 -13.83 -0.46 -10.91
N GLY A 14 -12.76 -0.20 -10.17
CA GLY A 14 -12.62 0.93 -9.25
C GLY A 14 -13.23 0.70 -7.87
N ARG A 15 -13.83 -0.46 -7.60
CA ARG A 15 -14.38 -0.78 -6.27
C ARG A 15 -13.27 -0.96 -5.25
N ALA A 16 -13.39 -0.30 -4.10
CA ALA A 16 -12.45 -0.47 -2.99
C ALA A 16 -12.54 -1.88 -2.38
N LEU A 17 -11.42 -2.58 -2.33
CA LEU A 17 -11.26 -3.90 -1.71
C LEU A 17 -10.76 -3.80 -0.26
N GLY A 18 -9.98 -2.76 0.03
CA GLY A 18 -9.40 -2.57 1.34
C GLY A 18 -8.30 -1.51 1.33
N LEU A 19 -7.53 -1.50 2.40
CA LEU A 19 -6.59 -0.44 2.69
C LEU A 19 -5.38 -0.96 3.48
N VAL A 20 -4.20 -0.47 3.13
CA VAL A 20 -2.97 -0.71 3.88
C VAL A 20 -2.60 0.59 4.61
N GLY A 21 -2.79 0.59 5.92
CA GLY A 21 -2.44 1.71 6.79
C GLY A 21 -1.02 1.54 7.35
N THR A 22 -0.21 2.57 7.23
CA THR A 22 1.16 2.63 7.77
C THR A 22 1.29 3.61 8.94
N GLY A 23 0.22 4.36 9.27
CA GLY A 23 0.25 5.41 10.29
C GLY A 23 0.90 6.72 9.84
N GLN A 24 1.32 6.84 8.58
CA GLN A 24 1.88 8.04 7.96
C GLN A 24 1.43 8.13 6.49
N SER A 25 1.54 9.32 5.90
CA SER A 25 1.28 9.53 4.47
C SER A 25 2.17 8.65 3.60
N VAL A 26 1.58 7.79 2.77
CA VAL A 26 2.32 7.08 1.72
C VAL A 26 2.41 7.94 0.46
N ALA A 27 3.63 8.15 -0.05
CA ALA A 27 3.91 8.92 -1.26
C ALA A 27 4.01 8.04 -2.51
N ASN A 28 4.48 6.80 -2.38
CA ASN A 28 4.57 5.84 -3.48
C ASN A 28 4.53 4.40 -2.95
N CYS A 29 4.20 3.44 -3.82
CA CYS A 29 4.31 2.03 -3.55
C CYS A 29 4.64 1.21 -4.81
N ALA A 30 5.35 0.09 -4.63
CA ALA A 30 5.70 -0.81 -5.73
C ALA A 30 5.74 -2.27 -5.28
N LEU A 31 5.34 -3.18 -6.16
CA LEU A 31 5.54 -4.62 -5.96
C LEU A 31 6.99 -5.00 -6.33
N ASP A 32 7.54 -6.02 -5.67
CA ASP A 32 8.75 -6.68 -6.18
C ASP A 32 8.46 -7.49 -7.45
N ALA A 33 9.54 -7.90 -8.13
CA ALA A 33 9.47 -8.66 -9.37
C ALA A 33 8.69 -9.99 -9.24
N ALA A 34 8.62 -10.56 -8.03
CA ALA A 34 7.89 -11.78 -7.74
C ALA A 34 6.42 -11.54 -7.37
N GLY A 35 5.98 -10.29 -7.20
CA GLY A 35 4.63 -9.94 -6.76
C GLY A 35 4.30 -10.40 -5.35
N ARG A 36 5.30 -10.64 -4.50
CA ARG A 36 5.14 -11.21 -3.15
C ARG A 36 5.35 -10.19 -2.04
N ARG A 37 5.87 -9.01 -2.37
CA ARG A 37 6.08 -7.92 -1.41
C ARG A 37 5.64 -6.60 -2.03
N LEU A 38 4.91 -5.81 -1.27
CA LEU A 38 4.57 -4.43 -1.58
C LEU A 38 5.42 -3.51 -0.69
N PHE A 39 6.22 -2.67 -1.32
CA PHE A 39 7.03 -1.63 -0.69
C PHE A 39 6.24 -0.32 -0.67
N LEU A 40 6.30 0.42 0.43
CA LEU A 40 5.61 1.70 0.62
C LEU A 40 6.60 2.74 1.15
N THR A 41 6.70 3.89 0.49
CA THR A 41 7.57 4.99 0.93
C THR A 41 6.74 6.12 1.54
N SER A 42 7.24 6.63 2.66
CA SER A 42 6.79 7.85 3.32
C SER A 42 7.99 8.79 3.50
N SER A 43 7.82 9.92 4.19
CA SER A 43 8.86 10.94 4.41
C SER A 43 10.17 10.38 4.97
N ASP A 44 10.06 9.49 5.95
CA ASP A 44 11.16 9.01 6.81
C ASP A 44 11.08 7.50 7.06
N MET A 45 10.17 6.81 6.36
CA MET A 45 9.90 5.39 6.54
C MET A 45 9.82 4.67 5.19
N LEU A 46 10.42 3.48 5.15
CA LEU A 46 10.15 2.45 4.16
C LEU A 46 9.47 1.27 4.86
N ALA A 47 8.22 1.00 4.51
CA ALA A 47 7.48 -0.16 5.00
C ALA A 47 7.40 -1.25 3.92
N VAL A 48 7.28 -2.50 4.35
CA VAL A 48 7.11 -3.64 3.45
C VAL A 48 6.03 -4.55 4.00
N VAL A 49 5.05 -4.91 3.16
CA VAL A 49 4.02 -5.89 3.51
C VAL A 49 4.10 -7.11 2.58
N PRO A 50 3.98 -8.33 3.11
CA PRO A 50 3.87 -9.52 2.28
C PRO A 50 2.52 -9.54 1.55
N VAL A 51 2.56 -9.92 0.29
CA VAL A 51 1.38 -10.05 -0.59
C VAL A 51 1.21 -11.50 -0.97
N ARG A 52 -0.02 -11.98 -0.91
CA ARG A 52 -0.38 -13.32 -1.38
C ARG A 52 -0.52 -13.29 -2.90
N PRO A 53 0.03 -14.27 -3.64
CA PRO A 53 -0.29 -14.45 -5.04
C PRO A 53 -1.80 -14.61 -5.23
N ALA A 54 -2.30 -14.16 -6.38
CA ALA A 54 -3.66 -14.45 -6.82
C ALA A 54 -3.84 -15.95 -7.09
#